data_AF-A0A4Y9T6D0-F1
#
_entry.id   AF-A0A4Y9T6D0-F1
#
_cell.length_a   1.000
_cell.length_b   1.000
_cell.length_c   1.000
_cell.angle_alpha   90.00
_cell.angle_beta   90.00
_cell.angle_gamma   90.00
#
_symmetry.space_group_name_H-M   'P 1'
#
loop_
_entity.id
_entity.type
_entity.pdbx_description
1 polymer ?
#
loop_
_entity_poly.entity_id
_entity_poly.type
_entity_poly.pdbx_seq_one_letter_code
_entity_poly.pdbx_strand_id
1 'polypeptide(L)'
;MQLSHPDIDPTEAFQFVFREIKRHEDTGRKNFVVRVPVDMVEYLFSGIALKSGMSKVKLERLLTELGIYGFRDADGRILRRYLSGHSRIAWDTYHRLLFWALAKGWISEWVFRDLLLGSYLREAAQLSARKIMNRLKRQISAPSLTQEHIVECFTEVYLAKEKERAQAVASRLRVDSEARELAGSLGLEVTNCSE
;
A
#
# COMPACT_ATOMS: atom_id res chain seq x y z
N MET A 1 -12.44 15.59 10.93
CA MET A 1 -11.56 14.77 11.79
C MET A 1 -10.13 14.95 11.32
N GLN A 2 -9.32 15.77 12.00
CA GLN A 2 -7.88 15.82 11.73
C GLN A 2 -7.30 14.47 12.14
N LEU A 3 -6.85 13.68 11.17
CA LEU A 3 -6.00 12.53 11.47
C LEU A 3 -4.70 13.13 12.01
N SER A 4 -4.54 13.13 13.33
CA SER A 4 -3.26 13.38 13.96
C SER A 4 -2.21 12.53 13.25
N HIS A 5 -1.07 13.12 12.87
CA HIS A 5 0.04 12.34 12.35
C HIS A 5 0.21 11.11 13.24
N PRO A 6 0.25 9.89 12.67
CA PRO A 6 0.60 8.75 13.49
C PRO A 6 1.96 9.09 14.08
N ASP A 7 2.03 9.10 15.39
CA ASP A 7 3.26 9.27 16.14
C ASP A 7 4.03 7.95 15.95
N ILE A 8 4.57 7.76 14.74
CA ILE A 8 5.25 6.54 14.35
C ILE A 8 6.54 6.52 15.14
N ASP A 9 6.68 5.52 15.99
CA ASP A 9 7.87 5.37 16.81
C ASP A 9 9.12 5.33 15.91
N PRO A 10 10.16 6.14 16.20
CA PRO A 10 11.39 6.19 15.41
C PRO A 10 12.06 4.81 15.24
N THR A 11 11.94 3.93 16.24
CA THR A 11 12.49 2.57 16.17
C THR A 11 11.68 1.74 15.18
N GLU A 12 10.36 1.84 15.18
CA GLU A 12 9.51 1.18 14.18
C GLU A 12 9.80 1.69 12.76
N ALA A 13 9.88 3.01 12.58
CA ALA A 13 10.22 3.64 11.30
C ALA A 13 11.56 3.12 10.75
N PHE A 14 12.57 3.07 11.60
CA PHE A 14 13.88 2.49 11.28
C PHE A 14 13.75 1.02 10.89
N GLN A 15 13.06 0.20 11.71
CA GLN A 15 12.91 -1.22 11.46
C GLN A 15 12.19 -1.51 10.13
N PHE A 16 11.16 -0.74 9.79
CA PHE A 16 10.46 -0.90 8.51
C PHE A 16 11.42 -0.69 7.33
N VAL A 17 12.17 0.41 7.33
CA VAL A 17 13.10 0.70 6.23
C VAL A 17 14.25 -0.30 6.20
N PHE A 18 14.83 -0.63 7.35
CA PHE A 18 15.96 -1.55 7.44
C PHE A 18 15.59 -2.96 6.92
N ARG A 19 14.40 -3.45 7.27
CA ARG A 19 13.89 -4.73 6.75
C ARG A 19 13.74 -4.71 5.23
N GLU A 20 13.24 -3.62 4.66
CA GLU A 20 13.10 -3.50 3.20
C GLU A 20 14.46 -3.41 2.49
N ILE A 21 15.46 -2.75 3.09
CA ILE A 21 16.84 -2.76 2.59
C ILE A 21 17.42 -4.17 2.61
N LYS A 22 17.34 -4.87 3.74
CA LYS A 22 17.84 -6.25 3.88
C LYS A 22 17.16 -7.21 2.90
N ARG A 23 15.83 -7.17 2.83
CA ARG A 23 15.07 -7.95 1.83
C ARG A 23 15.53 -7.68 0.41
N HIS A 24 15.87 -6.42 0.07
CA HIS A 24 16.38 -6.09 -1.26
C HIS A 24 17.78 -6.66 -1.50
N GLU A 25 18.69 -6.54 -0.54
CA GLU A 25 20.04 -7.13 -0.60
C GLU A 25 19.96 -8.63 -0.88
N ASP A 26 19.08 -9.35 -0.17
CA ASP A 26 18.86 -10.79 -0.34
C ASP A 26 18.37 -11.17 -1.75
N THR A 27 17.74 -10.24 -2.49
CA THR A 27 17.30 -10.53 -3.87
C THR A 27 18.43 -10.48 -4.90
N GLY A 28 19.58 -9.87 -4.59
CA GLY A 28 20.67 -9.64 -5.54
C GLY A 28 20.31 -8.76 -6.75
N ARG A 29 19.13 -8.12 -6.75
CA ARG A 29 18.67 -7.32 -7.90
C ARG A 29 19.36 -5.97 -7.94
N LYS A 30 19.70 -5.49 -9.14
CA LYS A 30 20.27 -4.15 -9.35
C LYS A 30 19.32 -3.02 -8.93
N ASN A 31 18.01 -3.19 -9.15
CA ASN A 31 17.01 -2.16 -8.92
C ASN A 31 16.11 -2.51 -7.75
N PHE A 32 15.84 -1.52 -6.89
CA PHE A 32 14.87 -1.65 -5.81
C PHE A 32 13.45 -1.65 -6.39
N VAL A 33 12.66 -2.68 -6.05
CA VAL A 33 11.30 -2.86 -6.57
C VAL A 33 10.30 -2.41 -5.53
N VAL A 34 9.47 -1.42 -5.88
CA VAL A 34 8.38 -0.92 -5.02
C VAL A 34 7.08 -1.62 -5.40
N ARG A 35 6.72 -2.66 -4.64
CA ARG A 35 5.57 -3.52 -4.84
C ARG A 35 5.14 -4.13 -3.52
N VAL A 36 3.86 -4.49 -3.42
CA VAL A 36 3.27 -5.05 -2.21
C VAL A 36 4.03 -6.32 -1.79
N PRO A 37 4.47 -6.41 -0.53
CA PRO A 37 5.10 -7.62 0.01
C PRO A 37 4.16 -8.83 -0.04
N VAL A 38 4.72 -10.02 -0.32
CA VAL A 38 3.93 -11.26 -0.44
C VAL A 38 3.16 -11.56 0.85
N ASP A 39 3.77 -11.28 2.01
CA ASP A 39 3.13 -11.46 3.33
C ASP A 39 1.78 -10.71 3.43
N MET A 40 1.72 -9.48 2.91
CA MET A 40 0.49 -8.68 2.94
C MET A 40 -0.56 -9.19 1.94
N VAL A 41 -0.11 -9.72 0.81
CA VAL A 41 -0.98 -10.33 -0.20
C VAL A 41 -1.59 -11.61 0.34
N GLU A 42 -0.76 -12.48 0.92
CA GLU A 42 -1.20 -13.74 1.54
C GLU A 42 -2.20 -13.49 2.66
N TYR A 43 -1.94 -12.52 3.54
CA TYR A 43 -2.85 -12.20 4.62
C TYR A 43 -4.22 -11.73 4.11
N LEU A 44 -4.25 -10.78 3.16
CA LEU A 44 -5.49 -10.29 2.56
C LEU A 44 -6.30 -11.43 1.91
N PHE A 45 -5.65 -12.22 1.06
CA PHE A 45 -6.34 -13.27 0.33
C PHE A 45 -6.74 -14.46 1.21
N SER A 46 -6.02 -14.72 2.30
CA SER A 46 -6.44 -15.72 3.29
C SER A 46 -7.70 -15.27 4.01
N GLY A 47 -7.77 -14.00 4.40
CA GLY A 47 -8.99 -13.41 4.98
C GLY A 47 -10.18 -13.48 4.03
N ILE A 48 -9.97 -13.08 2.77
CA ILE A 48 -11.01 -13.15 1.73
C ILE A 48 -11.46 -14.60 1.50
N ALA A 49 -10.54 -15.54 1.35
CA ALA A 49 -10.87 -16.95 1.09
C ALA A 49 -11.67 -17.54 2.25
N LEU A 50 -11.28 -17.24 3.49
CA LEU A 50 -11.98 -17.71 4.70
C LEU A 50 -13.42 -17.19 4.76
N LYS A 51 -13.63 -15.89 4.49
CA LYS A 51 -14.97 -15.28 4.59
C LYS A 51 -15.87 -15.55 3.38
N SER A 52 -15.31 -15.58 2.17
CA SER A 52 -16.07 -15.78 0.94
C SER A 52 -16.37 -17.26 0.64
N GLY A 53 -15.61 -18.19 1.23
CA GLY A 53 -15.69 -19.63 0.93
C GLY A 53 -15.29 -19.97 -0.51
N MET A 54 -14.67 -19.05 -1.24
CA MET A 54 -14.32 -19.24 -2.64
C MET A 54 -12.98 -19.97 -2.78
N SER A 55 -12.88 -20.84 -3.80
CA SER A 55 -11.59 -21.32 -4.26
C SER A 55 -10.79 -20.17 -4.90
N LYS A 56 -9.46 -20.30 -4.93
CA LYS A 56 -8.57 -19.31 -5.57
C LYS A 56 -8.97 -19.01 -7.02
N VAL A 57 -9.37 -20.04 -7.77
CA VAL A 57 -9.80 -19.91 -9.17
C VAL A 57 -11.12 -19.15 -9.27
N LYS A 58 -12.10 -19.46 -8.39
CA LYS A 58 -13.39 -18.77 -8.38
C LYS A 58 -13.24 -17.30 -8.01
N LEU A 59 -12.39 -17.00 -7.03
CA LEU A 59 -12.07 -15.63 -6.64
C LEU A 59 -11.39 -14.86 -7.77
N GLU A 60 -10.41 -15.47 -8.44
CA GLU A 60 -9.73 -14.86 -9.58
C GLU A 60 -10.69 -14.50 -10.72
N ARG A 61 -11.58 -15.42 -11.09
CA ARG A 61 -12.62 -15.17 -12.10
C ARG A 61 -13.49 -13.97 -11.75
N LEU A 62 -13.96 -13.91 -10.50
CA LEU A 62 -14.77 -12.79 -10.02
C LEU A 62 -14.00 -11.46 -10.07
N LEU A 63 -12.73 -11.44 -9.68
CA LEU A 63 -11.89 -10.24 -9.77
C LEU A 63 -11.69 -9.80 -11.23
N THR A 64 -11.56 -10.75 -12.17
CA THR A 64 -11.48 -10.46 -13.60
C THR A 64 -12.80 -9.93 -14.16
N GLU A 65 -13.93 -10.55 -13.83
CA GLU A 65 -15.28 -10.10 -14.24
C GLU A 65 -15.57 -8.67 -13.78
N LEU A 66 -15.07 -8.29 -12.59
CA LEU A 66 -15.19 -6.95 -12.05
C LEU A 66 -14.20 -5.95 -12.65
N GLY A 67 -13.35 -6.37 -13.60
CA GLY A 67 -12.35 -5.52 -14.23
C GLY A 67 -11.29 -5.01 -13.28
N ILE A 68 -11.01 -5.72 -12.18
CA ILE A 68 -9.97 -5.31 -11.24
C ILE A 68 -8.62 -5.37 -11.94
N TYR A 69 -7.95 -4.23 -12.00
CA TYR A 69 -6.62 -4.11 -12.60
C TYR A 69 -5.65 -5.14 -12.00
N GLY A 70 -4.86 -5.80 -12.84
CA GLY A 70 -3.98 -6.91 -12.42
C GLY A 70 -4.60 -8.30 -12.58
N PHE A 71 -5.92 -8.41 -12.78
CA PHE A 71 -6.64 -9.67 -13.01
C PHE A 71 -7.25 -9.69 -14.42
N ARG A 72 -6.41 -9.77 -15.46
CA ARG A 72 -6.85 -9.68 -16.87
C ARG A 72 -7.27 -11.01 -17.47
N ASP A 73 -6.58 -12.07 -17.08
CA ASP A 73 -6.77 -13.41 -17.63
C ASP A 73 -7.40 -14.28 -16.54
N ALA A 74 -8.65 -14.71 -16.74
CA ALA A 74 -9.41 -15.54 -15.78
C ALA A 74 -8.93 -17.00 -15.75
N ASP A 75 -7.62 -17.23 -15.88
CA ASP A 75 -7.01 -18.54 -16.08
C ASP A 75 -6.61 -19.25 -14.76
N GLY A 76 -6.84 -18.60 -13.61
CA GLY A 76 -6.58 -19.14 -12.28
C GLY A 76 -5.09 -19.18 -11.92
N ARG A 77 -4.23 -18.48 -12.66
CA ARG A 77 -2.77 -18.44 -12.44
C ARG A 77 -2.32 -17.12 -11.83
N ILE A 78 -3.07 -16.03 -11.99
CA ILE A 78 -2.65 -14.70 -11.52
C ILE A 78 -2.53 -14.68 -10.01
N LEU A 79 -3.58 -15.11 -9.30
CA LEU A 79 -3.59 -15.13 -7.83
C LEU A 79 -2.50 -16.06 -7.29
N ARG A 80 -2.27 -17.20 -7.96
CA ARG A 80 -1.21 -18.14 -7.59
C ARG A 80 0.17 -17.50 -7.71
N ARG A 81 0.44 -16.76 -8.79
CA ARG A 81 1.71 -16.05 -9.00
C ARG A 81 1.93 -14.93 -7.99
N TYR A 82 0.86 -14.25 -7.56
CA TYR A 82 0.95 -13.25 -6.51
C TYR A 82 1.26 -13.87 -5.15
N LEU A 83 0.58 -14.96 -4.80
CA LEU A 83 0.81 -15.67 -3.54
C LEU A 83 2.19 -16.36 -3.51
N SER A 84 2.71 -16.84 -4.63
CA SER A 84 4.06 -17.42 -4.68
C SER A 84 5.18 -16.39 -4.81
N GLY A 85 4.85 -15.10 -4.92
CA GLY A 85 5.82 -14.03 -5.17
C GLY A 85 6.45 -14.03 -6.57
N HIS A 86 6.02 -14.93 -7.47
CA HIS A 86 6.47 -14.96 -8.86
C HIS A 86 6.06 -13.69 -9.63
N SER A 87 4.92 -13.12 -9.28
CA SER A 87 4.49 -11.79 -9.72
C SER A 87 4.21 -10.93 -8.49
N ARG A 88 4.32 -9.61 -8.63
CA ARG A 88 4.11 -8.70 -7.51
C ARG A 88 2.99 -7.71 -7.81
N ILE A 89 2.11 -7.54 -6.83
CA ILE A 89 0.98 -6.61 -6.90
C ILE A 89 1.49 -5.17 -6.76
N ALA A 90 0.95 -4.26 -7.56
CA ALA A 90 1.20 -2.82 -7.41
C ALA A 90 0.35 -2.25 -6.26
N TRP A 91 0.87 -1.25 -5.54
CA TRP A 91 0.22 -0.71 -4.34
C TRP A 91 -1.20 -0.19 -4.61
N ASP A 92 -1.40 0.48 -5.74
CA ASP A 92 -2.70 0.95 -6.21
C ASP A 92 -3.74 -0.18 -6.35
N THR A 93 -3.31 -1.32 -6.88
CA THR A 93 -4.13 -2.51 -7.06
C THR A 93 -4.50 -3.11 -5.70
N TYR A 94 -3.52 -3.18 -4.79
CA TYR A 94 -3.74 -3.70 -3.44
C TYR A 94 -4.72 -2.82 -2.65
N HIS A 95 -4.58 -1.49 -2.70
CA HIS A 95 -5.51 -0.58 -2.03
C HIS A 95 -6.93 -0.75 -2.57
N ARG A 96 -7.12 -0.86 -3.89
CA ARG A 96 -8.44 -1.14 -4.49
C ARG A 96 -9.03 -2.46 -4.01
N LEU A 97 -8.21 -3.51 -3.92
CA LEU A 97 -8.63 -4.80 -3.39
C LEU A 97 -9.05 -4.71 -1.91
N LEU A 98 -8.35 -3.93 -1.08
CA LEU A 98 -8.74 -3.71 0.32
C LEU A 98 -10.13 -3.08 0.44
N PHE A 99 -10.35 -1.97 -0.27
CA PHE A 99 -11.66 -1.29 -0.26
C PHE A 99 -12.76 -2.20 -0.78
N TRP A 100 -12.48 -2.96 -1.81
CA TRP A 100 -13.46 -3.89 -2.37
C TRP A 100 -13.76 -5.06 -1.42
N ALA A 101 -12.74 -5.63 -0.78
CA ALA A 101 -12.91 -6.69 0.22
C ALA A 101 -13.74 -6.19 1.42
N LEU A 102 -13.53 -4.94 1.86
CA LEU A 102 -14.36 -4.30 2.87
C LEU A 102 -15.81 -4.14 2.38
N ALA A 103 -16.01 -3.60 1.17
CA ALA A 103 -17.34 -3.37 0.61
C ALA A 103 -18.14 -4.68 0.41
N LYS A 104 -17.45 -5.81 0.18
CA LYS A 104 -18.08 -7.14 0.10
C LYS A 104 -18.26 -7.82 1.46
N GLY A 105 -17.83 -7.20 2.55
CA GLY A 105 -17.89 -7.78 3.90
C GLY A 105 -16.97 -8.98 4.10
N TRP A 106 -15.93 -9.11 3.27
CA TRP A 106 -14.99 -10.23 3.32
C TRP A 106 -13.83 -10.01 4.27
N ILE A 107 -13.65 -8.77 4.72
CA ILE A 107 -12.79 -8.41 5.84
C ILE A 107 -13.59 -7.49 6.76
N SER A 108 -13.32 -7.56 8.07
CA SER A 108 -13.93 -6.63 9.01
C SER A 108 -13.34 -5.23 8.85
N GLU A 109 -14.03 -4.23 9.38
CA GLU A 109 -13.53 -2.85 9.42
C GLU A 109 -12.18 -2.76 10.16
N TRP A 110 -12.02 -3.50 11.26
CA TRP A 110 -10.76 -3.53 12.00
C TRP A 110 -9.61 -4.09 11.16
N VAL A 111 -9.82 -5.23 10.48
CA VAL A 111 -8.82 -5.83 9.58
C VAL A 111 -8.49 -4.89 8.42
N PHE A 112 -9.49 -4.21 7.88
CA PHE A 112 -9.29 -3.22 6.84
C PHE A 112 -8.42 -2.04 7.32
N ARG A 113 -8.71 -1.46 8.49
CA ARG A 113 -7.95 -0.35 9.07
C ARG A 113 -6.49 -0.75 9.31
N ASP A 114 -6.27 -1.93 9.88
CA ASP A 114 -4.94 -2.49 10.12
C ASP A 114 -4.15 -2.68 8.81
N LEU A 115 -4.74 -3.34 7.81
CA LEU A 115 -4.11 -3.56 6.52
C LEU A 115 -3.85 -2.27 5.75
N LEU A 116 -4.76 -1.30 5.84
CA LEU A 116 -4.62 0.00 5.20
C LEU A 116 -3.46 0.78 5.82
N LEU A 117 -3.41 0.88 7.15
CA LEU A 117 -2.30 1.52 7.86
C LEU A 117 -0.97 0.82 7.54
N GLY A 118 -0.93 -0.50 7.67
CA GLY A 118 0.24 -1.31 7.34
C GLY A 118 0.70 -1.08 5.89
N SER A 119 -0.22 -0.91 4.94
CA SER A 119 0.13 -0.63 3.55
C SER A 119 0.81 0.71 3.36
N TYR A 120 0.38 1.75 4.07
CA TYR A 120 0.99 3.08 4.00
C TYR A 120 2.39 3.08 4.61
N LEU A 121 2.56 2.42 5.75
CA LEU A 121 3.86 2.29 6.40
C LEU A 121 4.85 1.51 5.53
N ARG A 122 4.43 0.36 4.98
CA ARG A 122 5.30 -0.50 4.15
C ARG A 122 5.62 0.12 2.79
N GLU A 123 4.67 0.81 2.16
CA GLU A 123 4.94 1.55 0.93
C GLU A 123 5.93 2.69 1.16
N ALA A 124 5.75 3.49 2.22
CA ALA A 124 6.69 4.54 2.60
C ALA A 124 8.09 3.96 2.86
N ALA A 125 8.18 2.86 3.61
CA ALA A 125 9.44 2.19 3.90
C ALA A 125 10.18 1.73 2.62
N GLN A 126 9.48 1.14 1.66
CA GLN A 126 10.06 0.75 0.37
C GLN A 126 10.56 1.95 -0.44
N LEU A 127 9.80 3.05 -0.44
CA LEU A 127 10.17 4.27 -1.15
C LEU A 127 11.40 4.93 -0.51
N SER A 128 11.47 4.97 0.82
CA SER A 128 12.62 5.47 1.57
C SER A 128 13.84 4.58 1.36
N ALA A 129 13.70 3.25 1.46
CA ALA A 129 14.76 2.30 1.16
C ALA A 129 15.31 2.52 -0.26
N ARG A 130 14.44 2.68 -1.26
CA ARG A 130 14.85 3.01 -2.64
C ARG A 130 15.60 4.33 -2.72
N LYS A 131 15.13 5.39 -2.05
CA LYS A 131 15.77 6.72 -2.02
C LYS A 131 17.18 6.62 -1.42
N ILE A 132 17.32 5.92 -0.29
CA ILE A 132 18.60 5.67 0.39
C ILE A 132 19.55 4.86 -0.51
N MET A 133 19.10 3.72 -1.05
CA MET A 133 19.92 2.87 -1.91
C MET A 133 20.39 3.59 -3.17
N ASN A 134 19.54 4.43 -3.77
CA ASN A 134 19.93 5.22 -4.94
C ASN A 134 20.93 6.33 -4.58
N ARG A 135 20.83 6.92 -3.39
CA ARG A 135 21.81 7.89 -2.88
C ARG A 135 23.18 7.23 -2.66
N LEU A 136 23.19 6.07 -1.99
CA LEU A 136 24.41 5.30 -1.71
C LEU A 136 25.12 4.88 -3.01
N LYS A 137 24.38 4.44 -4.03
CA LYS A 137 24.95 4.09 -5.36
C LYS A 137 25.61 5.26 -6.09
N ARG A 138 25.23 6.50 -5.78
CA ARG A 138 25.72 7.72 -6.45
C ARG A 138 26.91 8.35 -5.74
N GLN A 139 27.18 7.97 -4.49
CA GLN A 139 28.24 8.56 -3.69
C GLN A 139 29.55 7.78 -3.86
N ILE A 140 30.65 8.50 -4.10
CA ILE A 140 31.99 7.94 -4.33
C ILE A 140 32.64 7.45 -3.02
N SER A 141 32.21 8.01 -1.88
CA SER A 141 32.59 7.57 -0.54
C SER A 141 31.32 7.17 0.22
N ALA A 142 31.37 6.07 0.98
CA ALA A 142 30.22 5.58 1.74
C ALA A 142 30.00 6.47 2.97
N PRO A 143 28.98 7.34 3.03
CA PRO A 143 28.62 7.94 4.31
C PRO A 143 28.12 6.83 5.24
N SER A 144 28.44 6.95 6.52
CA SER A 144 27.79 6.14 7.55
C SER A 144 26.28 6.42 7.52
N LEU A 145 25.50 5.43 7.10
CA LEU A 145 24.04 5.50 7.17
C LEU A 145 23.65 5.35 8.65
N THR A 146 23.25 6.47 9.27
CA THR A 146 22.81 6.48 10.67
C THR A 146 21.32 6.18 10.79
N GLN A 147 20.88 5.79 11.98
CA GLN A 147 19.46 5.53 12.26
C GLN A 147 18.62 6.79 12.06
N GLU A 148 19.12 7.95 12.48
CA GLU A 148 18.44 9.25 12.35
C GLU A 148 18.14 9.56 10.89
N HIS A 149 19.12 9.41 9.99
CA HIS A 149 18.92 9.64 8.56
C HIS A 149 17.88 8.70 7.94
N ILE A 150 17.78 7.45 8.42
CA ILE A 150 16.77 6.50 7.97
C ILE A 150 15.38 6.95 8.42
N VAL A 151 15.24 7.35 9.68
CA VAL A 151 13.97 7.80 10.27
C VAL A 151 13.49 9.09 9.61
N GLU A 152 14.38 10.06 9.40
CA GLU A 152 14.06 11.30 8.66
C GLU A 152 13.58 10.99 7.25
N CYS A 153 14.31 10.13 6.52
CA CYS A 153 13.94 9.75 5.16
C CYS A 153 12.59 9.01 5.11
N PHE A 154 12.27 8.20 6.11
CA PHE A 154 10.95 7.58 6.26
C PHE A 154 9.86 8.63 6.47
N THR A 155 10.07 9.52 7.45
CA THR A 155 9.09 10.54 7.85
C THR A 155 8.76 11.47 6.69
N GLU A 156 9.76 11.99 5.98
CA GLU A 156 9.58 12.82 4.79
C GLU A 156 8.69 12.13 3.73
N VAL A 157 9.01 10.87 3.42
CA VAL A 157 8.31 10.11 2.38
C VAL A 157 6.89 9.77 2.83
N TYR A 158 6.70 9.39 4.08
CA TYR A 158 5.40 9.08 4.65
C TYR A 158 4.47 10.30 4.59
N LEU A 159 4.93 11.46 5.05
CA LEU A 159 4.19 12.72 5.01
C LEU A 159 3.89 13.19 3.59
N ALA A 160 4.87 13.08 2.67
CA ALA A 160 4.64 13.39 1.27
C ALA A 160 3.53 12.51 0.67
N LYS A 161 3.53 11.21 0.98
CA LYS A 161 2.50 10.27 0.52
C LYS A 161 1.14 10.50 1.17
N GLU A 162 1.10 10.89 2.43
CA GLU A 162 -0.12 11.31 3.11
C GLU A 162 -0.74 12.52 2.42
N LYS A 163 0.07 13.54 2.12
CA LYS A 163 -0.36 14.72 1.38
C LYS A 163 -0.85 14.39 -0.03
N GLU A 164 -0.12 13.56 -0.77
CA GLU A 164 -0.54 13.10 -2.12
C GLU A 164 -1.90 12.40 -2.07
N ARG A 165 -2.13 11.52 -1.09
CA ARG A 165 -3.43 10.84 -0.92
C ARG A 165 -4.55 11.82 -0.57
N ALA A 166 -4.31 12.74 0.36
CA ALA A 166 -5.29 13.77 0.72
C ALA A 166 -5.66 14.64 -0.49
N GLN A 167 -4.67 15.04 -1.29
CA GLN A 167 -4.88 15.80 -2.53
C GLN A 167 -5.65 15.00 -3.58
N ALA A 168 -5.38 13.70 -3.73
CA ALA A 168 -6.10 12.83 -4.65
C ALA A 168 -7.59 12.70 -4.25
N VAL A 169 -7.86 12.55 -2.95
CA VAL A 169 -9.23 12.53 -2.41
C VAL A 169 -9.93 13.86 -2.65
N ALA A 170 -9.28 14.98 -2.29
CA ALA A 170 -9.85 16.32 -2.51
C ALA A 170 -10.13 16.60 -3.99
N SER A 171 -9.20 16.26 -4.87
CA SER A 171 -9.36 16.39 -6.32
C SER A 171 -10.54 15.56 -6.83
N ARG A 172 -10.70 14.33 -6.33
CA ARG A 172 -11.82 13.47 -6.70
C ARG A 172 -13.16 14.02 -6.23
N LEU A 173 -13.24 14.49 -4.98
CA LEU A 173 -14.45 15.13 -4.46
C LEU A 173 -14.81 16.39 -5.25
N ARG A 174 -13.85 17.12 -5.83
CA ARG A 174 -14.18 18.27 -6.70
C ARG A 174 -14.87 17.85 -8.01
N VAL A 175 -14.47 16.74 -8.61
CA VAL A 175 -14.88 16.36 -9.97
C VAL A 175 -16.00 15.30 -10.02
N ASP A 176 -16.24 14.58 -8.92
CA ASP A 176 -17.13 13.42 -8.85
C ASP A 176 -18.31 13.73 -7.90
N SER A 177 -19.51 13.90 -8.46
CA SER A 177 -20.72 14.23 -7.68
C SER A 177 -21.17 13.08 -6.80
N GLU A 178 -21.05 11.83 -7.26
CA GLU A 178 -21.38 10.63 -6.48
C GLU A 178 -20.43 10.50 -5.29
N ALA A 179 -19.14 10.77 -5.50
CA ALA A 179 -18.17 10.79 -4.41
C ALA A 179 -18.47 11.88 -3.36
N ARG A 180 -18.98 13.05 -3.78
CA ARG A 180 -19.41 14.11 -2.85
C ARG A 180 -20.64 13.73 -2.04
N GLU A 181 -21.65 13.17 -2.69
CA GLU A 181 -22.87 12.71 -2.01
C GLU A 181 -22.54 11.62 -0.99
N LEU A 182 -21.68 10.65 -1.37
CA LEU A 182 -21.19 9.62 -0.47
C LEU A 182 -20.42 10.23 0.72
N ALA A 183 -19.48 11.15 0.47
CA ALA A 183 -18.73 11.83 1.54
C ALA A 183 -19.67 12.59 2.50
N GLY A 184 -20.67 13.28 1.96
CA GLY A 184 -21.69 13.98 2.74
C GLY A 184 -22.52 13.03 3.61
N SER A 185 -22.94 11.89 3.07
CA SER A 185 -23.66 10.85 3.84
C SER A 185 -22.83 10.23 4.96
N LEU A 186 -21.50 10.26 4.83
CA LEU A 186 -20.55 9.77 5.84
C LEU A 186 -20.14 10.86 6.84
N GLY A 187 -20.70 12.08 6.75
CA GLY A 187 -20.37 13.21 7.63
C GLY A 187 -18.95 13.74 7.42
N LEU A 188 -18.34 13.49 6.27
CA LEU A 188 -17.04 14.02 5.91
C LEU A 188 -17.22 15.41 5.30
N GLU A 189 -16.90 16.45 6.06
CA GLU A 189 -16.94 17.83 5.57
C GLU A 189 -15.98 17.99 4.38
N VAL A 190 -16.55 18.17 3.19
CA VAL A 190 -15.80 18.60 2.01
C VAL A 190 -15.53 20.09 2.19
N THR A 191 -14.50 20.44 2.94
CA THR A 191 -14.03 21.83 2.96
C THR A 191 -13.58 22.16 1.56
N ASN A 192 -14.34 23.01 0.88
CA ASN A 192 -13.90 23.68 -0.32
C ASN A 192 -12.61 24.41 0.03
N CYS A 193 -11.46 23.82 -0.30
CA CYS A 193 -10.23 24.60 -0.48
C CYS A 193 -10.46 25.48 -1.71
N SER A 194 -11.14 26.60 -1.51
CA SER A 194 -11.06 27.74 -2.42
C SER A 194 -9.66 28.33 -2.28
N GLU A 195 -9.00 28.57 -3.41
CA GLU A 195 -7.78 29.39 -3.48
C GLU A 195 -8.04 30.83 -3.03
#